data_AF-A0A7S3JPR2-F1
#
_entry.id   AF-A0A7S3JPR2-F1
#
_cell.length_a   1.000
_cell.length_b   1.000
_cell.length_c   1.000
_cell.angle_alpha   90.00
_cell.angle_beta   90.00
_cell.angle_gamma   90.00
#
_symmetry.space_group_name_H-M   'P 1'
#
loop_
_entity.id
_entity.type
_entity.pdbx_description
1 polymer ?
#
loop_
_entity_poly.entity_id
_entity_poly.type
_entity_poly.pdbx_seq_one_letter_code
_entity_poly.pdbx_strand_id
1 'polypeptide(L)'
;RKFDLDASIIFSDIIIIPQAMGMEVELLPSVGPSFTKPLSTDEDVDNLSTDIADKLNKVYDAVFLTRFRLNGTVPLFGFTGGPWTLATYMIEGSSPDKCTKTKKWIFQRPESFKKLISILTKAIIEHMVNQIRAGAQIVQVF
;
A
#
# COMPACT_ATOMS: atom_id res chain seq x y z
N ARG A 1 -10.02 -25.11 -1.82
CA ARG A 1 -11.27 -24.48 -1.32
C ARG A 1 -11.68 -25.25 -0.07
N LYS A 2 -11.83 -24.60 1.10
CA LYS A 2 -12.11 -25.25 2.40
C LYS A 2 -13.43 -24.82 3.05
N PHE A 3 -13.88 -23.60 2.78
CA PHE A 3 -15.04 -22.97 3.41
C PHE A 3 -15.90 -22.31 2.33
N ASP A 4 -17.18 -22.14 2.64
CA ASP A 4 -18.15 -21.42 1.82
C ASP A 4 -18.23 -19.96 2.30
N LEU A 5 -17.25 -19.15 1.87
CA LEU A 5 -17.15 -17.74 2.26
C LEU A 5 -17.91 -16.88 1.25
N ASP A 6 -18.63 -15.85 1.71
CA ASP A 6 -19.44 -14.96 0.87
C ASP A 6 -18.62 -13.97 0.02
N ALA A 7 -17.30 -13.93 0.19
CA ALA A 7 -16.41 -13.04 -0.54
C ALA A 7 -14.99 -13.63 -0.63
N SER A 8 -14.27 -13.19 -1.66
CA SER A 8 -12.82 -13.39 -1.78
C SER A 8 -12.10 -12.06 -1.68
N ILE A 9 -10.89 -12.04 -1.13
CA ILE A 9 -9.99 -10.90 -1.17
C ILE A 9 -8.75 -11.26 -1.99
N ILE A 10 -8.29 -10.33 -2.83
CA ILE A 10 -7.05 -10.54 -3.59
C ILE A 10 -5.88 -10.79 -2.65
N PHE A 11 -5.01 -11.72 -2.99
CA PHE A 11 -3.77 -11.91 -2.24
C PHE A 11 -2.74 -10.87 -2.68
N SER A 12 -2.41 -9.94 -1.78
CA SER A 12 -1.43 -8.88 -1.99
C SER A 12 -0.94 -8.36 -0.62
N ASP A 13 -0.20 -7.27 -0.60
CA ASP A 13 0.24 -6.58 0.62
C ASP A 13 0.04 -5.06 0.47
N ILE A 14 -0.15 -4.32 1.57
CA ILE A 14 -0.28 -2.85 1.53
C ILE A 14 1.05 -2.16 1.19
N ILE A 15 2.18 -2.82 1.45
CA ILE A 15 3.54 -2.30 1.26
C ILE A 15 3.95 -2.21 -0.22
N ILE A 16 3.15 -2.78 -1.14
CA ILE A 16 3.41 -2.68 -2.59
C ILE A 16 3.48 -1.23 -3.09
N ILE A 17 2.72 -0.30 -2.47
CA ILE A 17 2.71 1.11 -2.87
C ILE A 17 4.07 1.74 -2.54
N PRO A 18 4.53 1.74 -1.27
CA PRO A 18 5.89 2.18 -0.92
C PRO A 18 6.98 1.52 -1.77
N GLN A 19 6.86 0.21 -2.06
CA GLN A 19 7.82 -0.49 -2.90
C GLN A 19 7.84 0.05 -4.33
N ALA A 20 6.67 0.27 -4.93
CA ALA A 20 6.56 0.87 -6.26
C ALA A 20 7.05 2.33 -6.28
N MET A 21 6.94 3.05 -5.17
CA MET A 21 7.50 4.39 -5.00
C MET A 21 9.04 4.42 -4.88
N GLY A 22 9.69 3.25 -4.84
CA GLY A 22 11.14 3.10 -4.85
C GLY A 22 11.76 2.73 -3.51
N MET A 23 10.95 2.39 -2.49
CA MET A 23 11.48 1.93 -1.21
C MET A 23 11.78 0.42 -1.25
N GLU A 24 12.96 0.03 -0.80
CA GLU A 24 13.37 -1.37 -0.71
C GLU A 24 12.80 -2.03 0.55
N VAL A 25 12.26 -3.24 0.38
CA VAL A 25 11.57 -3.99 1.45
C VAL A 25 12.20 -5.37 1.57
N GLU A 26 12.53 -5.75 2.80
CA GLU A 26 12.99 -7.08 3.19
C GLU A 26 11.98 -7.74 4.11
N LEU A 27 11.83 -9.06 3.97
CA LEU A 27 11.02 -9.87 4.88
C LEU A 27 11.93 -10.45 5.95
N LEU A 28 11.92 -9.82 7.12
CA LEU A 28 12.74 -10.25 8.25
C LEU A 28 11.99 -11.32 9.07
N PRO A 29 12.64 -12.44 9.44
CA PRO A 29 12.05 -13.45 10.30
C PRO A 29 11.52 -12.84 11.61
N SER A 30 10.28 -13.18 11.97
CA SER A 30 9.60 -12.72 13.19
C SER A 30 9.27 -11.22 13.28
N VAL A 31 9.69 -10.39 12.32
CA VAL A 31 9.40 -8.94 12.28
C VAL A 31 8.43 -8.59 11.13
N GLY A 32 8.49 -9.34 10.02
CA GLY A 32 7.67 -9.08 8.84
C GLY A 32 8.34 -8.09 7.86
N PRO A 33 7.56 -7.36 7.04
CA PRO A 33 8.11 -6.43 6.06
C PRO A 33 8.81 -5.26 6.76
N SER A 34 10.06 -5.01 6.36
CA SER A 34 10.92 -3.96 6.88
C SER A 34 11.59 -3.21 5.74
N PHE A 35 11.62 -1.88 5.81
CA PHE A 35 12.33 -1.05 4.86
C PHE A 35 13.81 -0.95 5.22
N THR A 36 14.69 -1.18 4.25
CA THR A 36 16.15 -1.07 4.46
C THR A 36 16.56 0.38 4.73
N LYS A 37 15.89 1.33 4.07
CA LYS A 37 16.07 2.77 4.23
C LYS A 37 14.71 3.45 4.48
N PRO A 38 14.25 3.52 5.75
CA PRO A 38 13.05 4.28 6.11
C PRO A 38 13.24 5.78 5.83
N LEU A 39 12.15 6.49 5.60
CA LEU A 39 12.18 7.95 5.43
C LEU A 39 12.69 8.61 6.71
N SER A 40 13.58 9.60 6.57
CA SER A 40 14.17 10.34 7.71
C SER A 40 14.34 11.84 7.48
N THR A 41 14.36 12.27 6.22
CA THR A 41 14.56 13.65 5.76
C THR A 41 13.44 14.11 4.83
N ASP A 42 13.31 15.42 4.64
CA ASP A 42 12.37 15.98 3.67
C ASP A 42 12.79 15.63 2.23
N GLU A 43 14.10 15.53 1.99
CA GLU A 43 14.67 15.08 0.71
C GLU A 43 14.30 13.61 0.39
N ASP A 44 14.18 12.74 1.41
CA ASP A 44 13.69 11.37 1.18
C ASP A 44 12.26 11.38 0.62
N VAL A 45 11.39 12.30 1.07
CA VAL A 45 10.02 12.45 0.55
C VAL A 45 10.03 13.00 -0.87
N ASP A 46 10.92 13.93 -1.16
CA ASP A 46 11.05 14.56 -2.48
C ASP A 46 11.53 13.58 -3.56
N ASN A 47 12.30 12.57 -3.17
CA ASN A 47 12.84 11.55 -4.06
C ASN A 47 11.89 10.37 -4.31
N LEU A 48 10.70 10.35 -3.69
CA LEU A 48 9.71 9.29 -3.94
C LEU A 48 9.18 9.34 -5.37
N SER A 49 9.13 8.18 -6.02
CA SER A 49 8.50 8.04 -7.33
C SER A 49 6.99 8.17 -7.21
N THR A 50 6.39 9.10 -7.96
CA THR A 50 4.92 9.31 -7.98
C THR A 50 4.21 8.57 -9.10
N ASP A 51 4.94 8.12 -10.13
CA ASP A 51 4.42 7.32 -11.22
C ASP A 51 4.65 5.83 -10.91
N ILE A 52 3.62 5.19 -10.35
CA ILE A 52 3.74 3.84 -9.81
C ILE A 52 2.79 2.82 -10.45
N ALA A 53 1.84 3.26 -11.28
CA ALA A 53 0.81 2.39 -11.84
C ALA A 53 1.42 1.22 -12.61
N ASP A 54 2.41 1.50 -13.47
CA ASP A 54 3.05 0.47 -14.29
C ASP A 54 3.79 -0.58 -13.45
N LYS A 55 4.38 -0.17 -12.32
CA LYS A 55 5.05 -1.06 -11.39
C LYS A 55 4.07 -1.99 -10.66
N LEU A 56 2.80 -1.62 -10.61
CA LEU A 56 1.72 -2.37 -9.95
C LEU A 56 0.88 -3.22 -10.92
N ASN A 57 1.22 -3.25 -12.22
CA ASN A 57 0.48 -4.03 -13.22
C ASN A 57 0.30 -5.52 -12.85
N LYS A 58 1.31 -6.13 -12.21
CA LYS A 58 1.21 -7.51 -11.72
C LYS A 58 0.05 -7.73 -10.74
N VAL A 59 -0.30 -6.71 -9.95
CA VAL A 59 -1.45 -6.77 -9.02
C VAL A 59 -2.75 -6.70 -9.81
N TYR A 60 -2.83 -5.84 -10.81
CA TYR A 60 -4.02 -5.72 -11.66
C TYR A 60 -4.26 -6.99 -12.48
N ASP A 61 -3.21 -7.60 -13.03
CA ASP A 61 -3.28 -8.89 -13.72
C ASP A 61 -3.80 -10.00 -12.78
N ALA A 62 -3.34 -10.01 -11.52
CA ALA A 62 -3.81 -10.95 -10.51
C ALA A 62 -5.27 -10.74 -10.15
N VAL A 63 -5.73 -9.49 -10.01
CA VAL A 63 -7.15 -9.15 -9.81
C VAL A 63 -7.99 -9.66 -10.97
N PHE A 64 -7.57 -9.36 -12.21
CA PHE A 64 -8.27 -9.78 -13.42
C PHE A 64 -8.39 -11.30 -13.50
N LEU A 65 -7.26 -12.01 -13.37
CA LEU A 65 -7.23 -13.47 -13.44
C LEU A 65 -8.05 -14.11 -12.32
N THR A 66 -7.98 -13.57 -11.10
CA THR A 66 -8.77 -14.05 -9.97
C THR A 66 -10.26 -13.84 -10.22
N ARG A 67 -10.66 -12.65 -10.69
CA ARG A 67 -12.06 -12.36 -11.00
C ARG A 67 -12.59 -13.29 -12.09
N PHE A 68 -11.81 -13.50 -13.15
CA PHE A 68 -12.16 -14.43 -14.22
C PHE A 68 -12.34 -15.86 -13.69
N ARG A 69 -11.41 -16.34 -12.86
CA ARG A 69 -11.46 -17.70 -12.29
C ARG A 69 -12.55 -17.90 -11.23
N LEU A 70 -12.98 -16.84 -10.55
CA LEU A 70 -14.13 -16.89 -9.66
C LEU A 70 -15.43 -17.14 -10.43
N ASN A 71 -15.49 -16.77 -11.72
CA ASN A 71 -16.65 -17.01 -12.58
C ASN A 71 -17.99 -16.62 -11.94
N GLY A 72 -17.99 -15.48 -11.22
CA GLY A 72 -19.17 -14.94 -10.55
C GLY A 72 -19.64 -15.67 -9.29
N THR A 73 -18.88 -16.62 -8.73
CA THR A 73 -19.33 -17.35 -7.52
C THR A 73 -19.51 -16.43 -6.32
N VAL A 74 -18.57 -15.51 -6.09
CA VAL A 74 -18.58 -14.53 -4.98
C VAL A 74 -17.87 -13.25 -5.41
N PRO A 75 -18.15 -12.09 -4.76
CA PRO A 75 -17.43 -10.85 -5.02
C PRO A 75 -15.93 -10.94 -4.70
N LEU A 76 -15.13 -10.21 -5.48
CA LEU A 76 -13.70 -10.01 -5.23
C LEU A 76 -13.42 -8.63 -4.61
N PHE A 77 -12.79 -8.62 -3.45
CA PHE A 77 -12.27 -7.45 -2.77
C PHE A 77 -10.87 -7.14 -3.29
N GLY A 78 -10.67 -5.90 -3.73
CA GLY A 78 -9.37 -5.24 -3.76
C GLY A 78 -9.12 -4.53 -2.44
N PHE A 79 -7.88 -4.13 -2.18
CA PHE A 79 -7.56 -3.37 -0.97
C PHE A 79 -6.30 -2.52 -1.09
N THR A 80 -6.09 -1.65 -0.10
CA THR A 80 -4.90 -0.82 0.05
C THR A 80 -4.74 -0.37 1.51
N GLY A 81 -3.56 0.13 1.87
CA GLY A 81 -3.36 0.83 3.13
C GLY A 81 -3.78 2.30 3.02
N GLY A 82 -4.33 2.87 4.08
CA GLY A 82 -4.62 4.30 4.14
C GLY A 82 -3.35 5.16 4.12
N PRO A 83 -3.43 6.46 3.75
CA PRO A 83 -2.25 7.33 3.67
C PRO A 83 -1.47 7.40 4.98
N TRP A 84 -2.18 7.48 6.12
CA TRP A 84 -1.56 7.45 7.45
C TRP A 84 -0.83 6.13 7.72
N THR A 85 -1.49 5.00 7.47
CA THR A 85 -0.94 3.67 7.68
C THR A 85 0.32 3.48 6.84
N LEU A 86 0.31 3.81 5.55
CA LEU A 86 1.50 3.69 4.72
C LEU A 86 2.62 4.63 5.19
N ALA A 87 2.30 5.87 5.55
CA ALA A 87 3.28 6.82 6.05
C ALA A 87 3.98 6.34 7.33
N THR A 88 3.25 5.72 8.27
CA THR A 88 3.87 5.18 9.50
C THR A 88 4.84 4.05 9.17
N TYR A 89 4.47 3.13 8.28
CA TYR A 89 5.38 2.08 7.82
C TYR A 89 6.65 2.65 7.15
N MET A 90 6.49 3.63 6.26
CA MET A 90 7.60 4.26 5.54
C MET A 90 8.56 5.04 6.46
N ILE A 91 8.05 5.67 7.52
CA ILE A 91 8.85 6.47 8.47
C ILE A 91 9.43 5.60 9.60
N GLU A 92 8.64 4.68 10.14
CA GLU A 92 9.10 3.83 11.25
C GLU A 92 10.07 2.76 10.76
N GLY A 93 9.87 2.29 9.53
CA GLY A 93 10.70 1.29 8.85
C GLY A 93 10.14 -0.13 8.93
N SER A 94 9.13 -0.38 9.75
CA SER A 94 8.45 -1.66 9.89
C SER A 94 7.11 -1.45 10.59
N SER A 95 6.42 -2.54 10.95
CA SER A 95 5.17 -2.46 11.70
C SER A 95 5.33 -1.59 12.96
N PRO A 96 4.58 -0.49 13.09
CA PRO A 96 4.81 0.46 14.16
C PRO A 96 4.14 0.02 15.47
N ASP A 97 4.84 0.14 16.59
CA ASP A 97 4.25 -0.02 17.93
C ASP A 97 3.63 1.31 18.42
N LYS A 98 4.46 2.34 18.65
CA LYS A 98 4.01 3.64 19.20
C LYS A 98 3.92 4.79 18.20
N CYS A 99 4.37 4.56 16.95
CA CYS A 99 4.51 5.57 15.90
C CYS A 99 5.33 6.81 16.35
N THR A 100 6.40 6.60 17.13
CA THR A 100 7.15 7.70 17.76
C THR A 100 7.87 8.59 16.74
N LYS A 101 8.52 8.01 15.72
CA LYS A 101 9.21 8.79 14.68
C LYS A 101 8.21 9.56 13.82
N THR A 102 7.09 8.92 13.48
CA THR A 102 6.01 9.51 12.68
C THR A 102 5.39 10.70 13.40
N LYS A 103 5.02 10.54 14.68
CA LYS A 103 4.48 11.64 15.49
C LYS A 103 5.49 12.78 15.62
N LYS A 104 6.76 12.47 15.87
CA LYS A 104 7.83 13.47 15.91
C LYS A 104 7.92 14.24 14.58
N TRP A 105 7.81 13.54 13.45
CA TRP A 105 7.81 14.18 12.12
C TRP A 105 6.65 15.15 11.95
N ILE A 106 5.42 14.77 12.35
CA ILE A 106 4.25 15.66 12.26
C ILE A 106 4.50 16.97 13.01
N PHE A 107 5.05 16.90 14.22
CA PHE A 107 5.31 18.11 15.02
C PHE A 107 6.49 18.93 14.51
N GLN A 108 7.55 18.29 14.02
CA GLN A 108 8.77 18.98 13.63
C GLN A 108 8.77 19.45 12.18
N ARG A 109 8.06 18.76 11.29
CA ARG A 109 8.06 18.97 9.84
C ARG A 109 6.65 18.78 9.25
N PRO A 110 5.66 19.58 9.69
CA PRO A 110 4.26 19.40 9.31
C PRO A 110 4.03 19.53 7.80
N GLU A 111 4.73 20.43 7.11
CA GLU A 111 4.56 20.64 5.66
C GLU A 111 5.11 19.46 4.84
N SER A 112 6.27 18.92 5.22
CA SER A 112 6.83 17.69 4.65
C SER A 112 5.89 16.49 4.87
N PHE A 113 5.33 16.35 6.07
CA PHE A 113 4.36 15.29 6.35
C PHE A 113 3.07 15.44 5.51
N LYS A 114 2.52 16.64 5.39
CA LYS A 114 1.36 16.92 4.52
C LYS A 114 1.67 16.57 3.06
N LYS A 115 2.88 16.89 2.58
CA LYS A 115 3.35 16.53 1.25
C LYS A 115 3.35 15.01 1.06
N LEU A 116 3.92 14.26 1.99
CA LEU A 116 3.92 12.79 1.97
C LEU A 116 2.49 12.22 1.92
N ILE A 117 1.59 12.70 2.78
CA ILE A 117 0.18 12.27 2.79
C ILE A 117 -0.50 12.59 1.45
N SER A 118 -0.24 13.75 0.86
CA SER A 118 -0.81 14.13 -0.45
C SER A 118 -0.33 13.19 -1.57
N ILE A 119 0.97 12.88 -1.59
CA ILE A 119 1.55 11.94 -2.55
C ILE A 119 0.92 10.56 -2.40
N LEU A 120 0.88 10.02 -1.18
CA LEU A 120 0.28 8.70 -0.90
C LEU A 120 -1.20 8.65 -1.27
N THR A 121 -1.95 9.71 -0.97
CA THR A 121 -3.38 9.78 -1.31
C THR A 121 -3.60 9.67 -2.82
N LYS A 122 -2.79 10.37 -3.64
CA LYS A 122 -2.89 10.28 -5.11
C LYS A 122 -2.58 8.87 -5.60
N ALA A 123 -1.49 8.28 -5.11
CA ALA A 123 -1.08 6.91 -5.44
C ALA A 123 -2.15 5.88 -5.06
N ILE A 124 -2.74 6.01 -3.87
CA ILE A 124 -3.82 5.14 -3.37
C ILE A 124 -5.05 5.23 -4.26
N ILE A 125 -5.49 6.45 -4.61
CA ILE A 125 -6.66 6.65 -5.49
C ILE A 125 -6.45 5.97 -6.84
N GLU A 126 -5.30 6.21 -7.47
CA GLU A 126 -4.97 5.59 -8.76
C GLU A 126 -4.93 4.06 -8.65
N HIS A 127 -4.29 3.53 -7.62
CA HIS A 127 -4.22 2.10 -7.37
C HIS A 127 -5.61 1.46 -7.19
N MET A 128 -6.49 2.09 -6.40
CA MET A 128 -7.87 1.63 -6.20
C MET A 128 -8.66 1.64 -7.50
N VAL A 129 -8.57 2.73 -8.28
CA VAL A 129 -9.26 2.85 -9.57
C VAL A 129 -8.81 1.74 -10.53
N ASN A 130 -7.51 1.43 -10.56
CA ASN A 130 -6.97 0.38 -11.42
C ASN A 130 -7.36 -1.03 -10.93
N GLN A 131 -7.46 -1.28 -9.63
CA GLN A 131 -8.04 -2.53 -9.11
C GLN A 131 -9.52 -2.69 -9.52
N ILE A 132 -10.31 -1.61 -9.46
CA ILE A 132 -11.71 -1.63 -9.91
C ILE A 132 -11.79 -1.95 -11.40
N ARG A 133 -10.98 -1.28 -12.23
CA ARG A 133 -10.89 -1.55 -13.68
C ARG A 133 -10.48 -2.99 -13.98
N ALA A 134 -9.61 -3.58 -13.17
CA ALA A 134 -9.18 -4.96 -13.30
C ALA A 134 -10.26 -5.98 -12.87
N GLY A 135 -11.29 -5.57 -12.13
CA GLY A 135 -12.45 -6.40 -11.81
C GLY A 135 -12.75 -6.58 -10.33
N ALA A 136 -12.06 -5.86 -9.43
CA ALA A 136 -12.45 -5.76 -8.03
C ALA A 136 -13.84 -5.10 -7.92
N GLN A 137 -14.71 -5.67 -7.08
CA GLN A 137 -16.10 -5.20 -6.89
C GLN A 137 -16.26 -4.36 -5.63
N ILE A 138 -15.37 -4.58 -4.67
CA ILE A 138 -15.32 -3.87 -3.39
C ILE A 138 -13.85 -3.49 -3.18
N VAL A 139 -13.61 -2.32 -2.60
CA VAL A 139 -12.27 -1.85 -2.24
C VAL A 139 -12.25 -1.49 -0.76
N GLN A 140 -11.31 -2.08 -0.02
CA GLN A 140 -11.12 -1.83 1.40
C GLN A 140 -9.85 -1.01 1.64
N VAL A 141 -9.95 0.01 2.49
CA VAL A 141 -8.81 0.82 2.97
C VAL A 141 -8.56 0.43 4.42
N PHE A 142 -7.35 -0.03 4.71
CA PHE A 142 -6.90 -0.43 6.06
C PHE A 142 -6.19 0.69 6.82
#